data_AF-A0A4W5L376-F1
#
_entry.id   AF-A0A4W5L376-F1
#
_cell.length_a   1.000
_cell.length_b   1.000
_cell.length_c   1.000
_cell.angle_alpha   90.00
_cell.angle_beta   90.00
_cell.angle_gamma   90.00
#
_symmetry.space_group_name_H-M   'P 1'
#
loop_
_entity.id
_entity.type
_entity.pdbx_description
1 polymer ?
#
loop_
_entity_poly.entity_id
_entity_poly.type
_entity_poly.pdbx_seq_one_letter_code
_entity_poly.pdbx_strand_id
1 'polypeptide(L)'
;MAMQGGTALQEKVSRMLSRKQKKPVLKPNKPLVLKDEVANRKIKKGEATCVTEMSMMMACWKQNNFVDTLCSNEMQSFYKCVEKAQVCCCHSQCTGNPCSRLIAHTPLSQPPVVLN
;
A
#
# COMPACT_ATOMS: atom_id res chain seq x y z
N MET A 1 -25.37 -26.99 -17.96
CA MET A 1 -26.58 -26.25 -17.54
C MET A 1 -26.55 -26.10 -16.02
N ALA A 2 -26.39 -24.89 -15.48
CA ALA A 2 -26.34 -24.65 -14.03
C ALA A 2 -27.35 -23.55 -13.68
N MET A 3 -28.60 -23.91 -13.40
CA MET A 3 -29.65 -22.90 -13.20
C MET A 3 -30.81 -23.37 -12.30
N GLN A 4 -30.51 -23.96 -11.14
CA GLN A 4 -31.56 -24.34 -10.18
C GLN A 4 -31.43 -23.71 -8.78
N GLY A 5 -30.28 -23.11 -8.42
CA GLY A 5 -30.08 -22.55 -7.06
C GLY A 5 -30.62 -21.13 -6.83
N GLY A 6 -30.88 -20.35 -7.88
CA GLY A 6 -31.20 -18.92 -7.76
C GLY A 6 -32.64 -18.60 -7.34
N THR A 7 -33.60 -19.45 -7.72
CA THR A 7 -35.04 -19.20 -7.52
C THR A 7 -35.47 -19.39 -6.06
N ALA A 8 -34.97 -20.45 -5.40
CA ALA A 8 -35.24 -20.71 -3.98
C ALA A 8 -34.66 -19.62 -3.05
N LEU A 9 -33.51 -19.05 -3.41
CA LEU A 9 -32.90 -17.93 -2.67
C LEU A 9 -33.73 -16.64 -2.80
N GLN A 10 -34.19 -16.34 -4.02
CA GLN A 10 -35.03 -15.19 -4.34
C GLN A 10 -36.33 -15.17 -3.52
N GLU A 11 -36.99 -16.33 -3.39
CA GLU A 11 -38.22 -16.45 -2.62
C GLU A 11 -38.00 -16.21 -1.12
N LYS A 12 -36.91 -16.76 -0.55
CA LYS A 12 -36.55 -16.57 0.85
C LYS A 12 -36.15 -15.13 1.16
N VAL A 13 -35.42 -14.47 0.25
CA VAL A 13 -35.08 -13.05 0.33
C VAL A 13 -36.34 -12.19 0.30
N SER A 14 -37.27 -12.48 -0.60
CA SER A 14 -38.56 -11.77 -0.70
C SER A 14 -39.35 -11.84 0.61
N ARG A 15 -39.32 -13.00 1.30
CA ARG A 15 -39.93 -13.15 2.64
C ARG A 15 -39.22 -12.32 3.71
N MET A 16 -37.88 -12.23 3.70
CA MET A 16 -37.10 -11.45 4.68
C MET A 16 -37.19 -9.92 4.48
N LEU A 17 -37.42 -9.48 3.24
CA LEU A 17 -37.62 -8.06 2.89
C LEU A 17 -39.08 -7.61 3.04
N SER A 18 -40.03 -8.55 3.07
CA SER A 18 -41.46 -8.26 3.20
C SER A 18 -41.78 -7.60 4.53
N ARG A 19 -42.41 -6.43 4.48
CA ARG A 19 -42.88 -5.69 5.68
C ARG A 19 -44.18 -6.24 6.28
N LYS A 20 -44.75 -7.30 5.68
CA LYS A 20 -46.05 -7.87 6.06
C LYS A 20 -46.09 -8.42 7.49
N GLN A 21 -44.93 -8.70 8.11
CA GLN A 21 -44.85 -9.38 9.41
C GLN A 21 -43.93 -8.68 10.44
N LYS A 22 -43.81 -7.34 10.39
CA LYS A 22 -42.94 -6.43 11.21
C LYS A 22 -41.77 -5.81 10.40
N LYS A 23 -40.88 -5.06 11.07
CA LYS A 23 -39.73 -4.38 10.48
C LYS A 23 -38.84 -5.43 9.76
N PRO A 24 -38.53 -5.23 8.48
CA PRO A 24 -37.82 -6.24 7.68
C PRO A 24 -36.43 -6.48 8.27
N VAL A 25 -36.02 -7.76 8.29
CA VAL A 25 -34.79 -8.24 8.96
C VAL A 25 -33.54 -7.65 8.29
N LEU A 26 -33.58 -7.48 6.97
CA LEU A 26 -32.52 -6.88 6.18
C LEU A 26 -33.04 -5.61 5.50
N LYS A 27 -32.20 -4.57 5.49
CA LYS A 27 -32.45 -3.31 4.77
C LYS A 27 -31.27 -3.02 3.85
N PRO A 28 -31.25 -3.59 2.64
CA PRO A 28 -30.19 -3.37 1.69
C PRO A 28 -30.15 -1.90 1.26
N ASN A 29 -28.97 -1.29 1.28
CA ASN A 29 -28.76 0.04 0.69
C ASN A 29 -28.67 -0.02 -0.85
N LYS A 30 -28.35 -1.20 -1.39
CA LYS A 30 -28.13 -1.48 -2.82
C LYS A 30 -28.99 -2.68 -3.24
N PRO A 31 -29.44 -2.75 -4.50
CA PRO A 31 -30.24 -3.88 -4.97
C PRO A 31 -29.43 -5.18 -4.89
N LEU A 32 -30.10 -6.29 -4.54
CA LEU A 32 -29.51 -7.62 -4.41
C LEU A 32 -29.34 -8.28 -5.79
N VAL A 33 -28.64 -7.60 -6.68
CA VAL A 33 -28.29 -8.06 -8.03
C VAL A 33 -26.78 -8.04 -8.14
N LEU A 34 -26.22 -9.08 -8.74
CA LEU A 34 -24.78 -9.15 -9.00
C LEU A 34 -24.41 -8.06 -10.02
N LYS A 35 -23.29 -7.38 -9.79
CA LYS A 35 -22.73 -6.46 -10.78
C LYS A 35 -21.94 -7.24 -11.83
N ASP A 36 -21.81 -6.67 -13.02
CA ASP A 36 -20.96 -7.22 -14.09
C ASP A 36 -19.45 -7.07 -13.78
N GLU A 37 -19.11 -6.32 -12.74
CA GLU A 37 -17.74 -6.05 -12.28
C GLU A 37 -17.47 -6.62 -10.88
N VAL A 38 -16.20 -7.01 -10.66
CA VAL A 38 -15.70 -7.45 -9.36
C VAL A 38 -14.82 -6.37 -8.72
N ALA A 39 -14.77 -6.36 -7.39
CA ALA A 39 -13.91 -5.42 -6.67
C ALA A 39 -12.44 -5.66 -7.05
N ASN A 40 -11.74 -4.58 -7.42
CA ASN A 40 -10.33 -4.67 -7.75
C ASN A 40 -9.50 -5.06 -6.52
N ARG A 41 -8.36 -5.72 -6.75
CA ARG A 41 -7.44 -6.09 -5.68
C ARG A 41 -7.04 -4.84 -4.91
N LYS A 42 -7.29 -4.83 -3.60
CA LYS A 42 -6.80 -3.77 -2.73
C LYS A 42 -5.28 -3.76 -2.77
N ILE A 43 -4.74 -2.63 -3.17
CA ILE A 43 -3.32 -2.35 -3.11
C ILE A 43 -2.93 -2.33 -1.64
N LYS A 44 -1.85 -3.04 -1.30
CA LYS A 44 -1.30 -2.99 0.06
C LYS A 44 -0.84 -1.56 0.31
N LYS A 45 -1.22 -1.01 1.47
CA LYS A 45 -0.72 0.31 1.89
C LYS A 45 0.80 0.25 1.96
N GLY A 46 1.47 1.33 1.56
CA GLY A 46 2.93 1.37 1.54
C GLY A 46 3.50 1.09 2.93
N GLU A 47 4.36 0.09 3.01
CA GLU A 47 5.22 -0.15 4.16
C GLU A 47 6.55 0.59 3.93
N ALA A 48 7.21 1.03 5.00
CA ALA A 48 8.51 1.65 4.88
C ALA A 48 9.55 0.59 4.49
N THR A 49 10.03 0.65 3.24
CA THR A 49 10.84 -0.42 2.61
C THR A 49 12.26 -0.52 3.15
N CYS A 50 12.85 0.56 3.65
CA CYS A 50 14.27 0.63 4.04
C CYS A 50 14.49 0.77 5.56
N VAL A 51 13.57 0.27 6.37
CA VAL A 51 13.63 0.39 7.84
C VAL A 51 14.78 -0.43 8.43
N THR A 52 15.13 -1.55 7.81
CA THR A 52 16.23 -2.42 8.23
C THR A 52 17.59 -1.76 8.08
N GLU A 53 17.84 -1.11 6.95
CA GLU A 53 19.09 -0.42 6.66
C GLU A 53 19.20 0.87 7.49
N MET A 54 18.07 1.54 7.70
CA MET A 54 18.00 2.70 8.59
C MET A 54 18.38 2.33 10.02
N SER A 55 17.90 1.18 10.55
CA SER A 55 18.25 0.76 11.91
C SER A 55 19.72 0.35 12.05
N MET A 56 20.32 -0.27 11.03
CA MET A 56 21.75 -0.59 11.00
C MET A 56 22.63 0.67 11.00
N MET A 57 22.29 1.67 10.17
CA MET A 57 23.00 2.95 10.13
C MET A 57 22.96 3.66 11.49
N MET A 58 21.80 3.68 12.15
CA MET A 58 21.64 4.27 13.49
C MET A 58 22.42 3.50 14.57
N ALA A 59 22.53 2.18 14.43
CA ALA A 59 23.33 1.35 15.35
C ALA A 59 24.82 1.66 15.21
N CYS A 60 25.33 1.76 13.98
CA CYS A 60 26.72 2.12 13.73
C CYS A 60 27.04 3.53 14.24
N TRP A 61 26.16 4.50 13.95
CA TRP A 61 26.30 5.85 14.45
C TRP A 61 26.38 5.93 15.97
N LYS A 62 25.51 5.19 16.68
CA LYS A 62 25.53 5.15 18.14
C LYS A 62 26.87 4.63 18.69
N GLN A 63 27.51 3.67 18.02
CA GLN A 63 28.80 3.10 18.47
C GLN A 63 30.00 3.98 18.13
N ASN A 64 29.90 4.75 17.04
CA ASN A 64 31.03 5.49 16.45
C ASN A 64 30.87 7.02 16.56
N ASN A 65 30.13 7.50 17.57
CA ASN A 65 29.88 8.93 17.81
C ASN A 65 29.30 9.68 16.60
N PHE A 66 28.44 9.01 15.82
CA PHE A 66 27.76 9.57 14.64
C PHE A 66 28.73 10.04 13.54
N VAL A 67 29.92 9.45 13.44
CA VAL A 67 30.89 9.75 12.39
C VAL A 67 30.60 8.92 11.14
N ASP A 68 30.21 9.60 10.05
CA ASP A 68 29.81 8.95 8.79
C ASP A 68 30.92 8.16 8.10
N THR A 69 32.18 8.57 8.26
CA THR A 69 33.32 7.88 7.63
C THR A 69 33.51 6.47 8.17
N LEU A 70 33.19 6.26 9.45
CA LEU A 70 33.27 4.95 10.13
C LEU A 70 32.07 4.06 9.79
N CYS A 71 30.94 4.64 9.38
CA CYS A 71 29.70 3.94 9.03
C CYS A 71 29.40 3.96 7.53
N SER A 72 30.45 4.09 6.70
CA SER A 72 30.31 4.27 5.26
C SER A 72 29.67 3.05 4.55
N ASN A 73 29.81 1.85 5.11
CA ASN A 73 29.21 0.64 4.56
C ASN A 73 27.69 0.60 4.78
N GLU A 74 27.25 0.91 6.00
CA GLU A 74 25.86 0.96 6.43
C GLU A 74 25.13 2.08 5.67
N MET A 75 25.80 3.21 5.50
CA MET A 75 25.32 4.35 4.73
C MET A 75 25.12 4.00 3.25
N GLN A 76 26.09 3.35 2.60
CA GLN A 76 25.96 2.89 1.21
C GLN A 76 24.81 1.88 1.04
N SER A 77 24.64 0.98 2.01
CA SER A 77 23.56 -0.01 2.00
C SER A 77 22.18 0.65 2.10
N PHE A 78 22.05 1.67 2.95
CA PHE A 78 20.84 2.48 3.06
C PHE A 78 20.51 3.18 1.73
N TYR A 79 21.46 3.87 1.11
CA TYR A 79 21.19 4.55 -0.17
C TYR A 79 20.83 3.59 -1.30
N LYS A 80 21.46 2.41 -1.36
CA LYS A 80 21.08 1.36 -2.32
C LYS A 80 19.64 0.89 -2.12
N CYS A 81 19.16 0.81 -0.88
CA CYS A 81 17.77 0.50 -0.61
C CYS A 81 16.85 1.63 -1.07
N VAL A 82 17.19 2.88 -0.78
CA VAL A 82 16.40 4.06 -1.18
C VAL A 82 16.28 4.14 -2.71
N GLU A 83 17.38 3.91 -3.43
CA GLU A 83 17.40 3.87 -4.90
C GLU A 83 16.50 2.77 -5.47
N LYS A 84 16.47 1.58 -4.84
CA LYS A 84 15.55 0.51 -5.24
C LYS A 84 14.10 0.85 -4.89
N ALA A 85 13.87 1.49 -3.76
CA ALA A 85 12.54 1.88 -3.29
C ALA A 85 11.90 2.93 -4.20
N GLN A 86 12.64 3.97 -4.61
CA GLN A 86 12.13 5.00 -5.53
C GLN A 86 11.73 4.42 -6.90
N VAL A 87 12.49 3.44 -7.41
CA VAL A 87 12.19 2.76 -8.68
C VAL A 87 10.98 1.83 -8.53
N CYS A 88 10.89 1.09 -7.43
CA CYS A 88 9.79 0.17 -7.16
C CYS A 88 8.46 0.91 -6.93
N CYS A 89 8.48 2.06 -6.25
CA CYS A 89 7.31 2.94 -6.12
C CYS A 89 6.76 3.37 -7.48
N CYS A 90 7.62 3.55 -8.49
CA CYS A 90 7.20 3.85 -9.85
C CYS A 90 6.65 2.62 -10.60
N HIS A 91 7.11 1.40 -10.26
CA HIS A 91 6.82 0.19 -11.04
C HIS A 91 5.55 -0.55 -10.59
N SER A 92 5.19 -0.56 -9.31
CA SER A 92 4.10 -1.43 -8.83
C SER A 92 2.72 -0.78 -8.81
N GLN A 93 2.57 0.53 -8.95
CA GLN A 93 1.25 1.16 -8.78
C GLN A 93 1.13 2.60 -9.32
N CYS A 94 0.78 2.76 -10.59
CA CYS A 94 0.25 4.03 -11.11
C CYS A 94 -1.18 3.84 -11.63
N THR A 95 -2.15 3.59 -10.73
CA THR A 95 -3.58 3.83 -11.00
C THR A 95 -4.15 4.77 -9.95
N GLY A 96 -3.74 6.04 -10.06
CA GLY A 96 -4.15 7.14 -9.20
C GLY A 96 -3.01 8.13 -9.06
N ASN A 97 -2.94 9.12 -9.95
CA ASN A 97 -1.78 10.01 -10.06
C ASN A 97 -1.81 11.17 -9.01
N PRO A 98 -0.65 11.73 -8.60
CA PRO A 98 0.67 11.30 -9.03
C PRO A 98 1.69 11.00 -7.92
N CYS A 99 2.54 10.05 -8.28
CA CYS A 99 3.93 9.87 -7.86
C CYS A 99 4.80 11.11 -8.23
N SER A 100 4.27 12.34 -8.08
CA SER A 100 4.91 13.57 -8.56
C SER A 100 4.77 14.77 -7.62
N ARG A 101 4.37 14.59 -6.35
CA ARG A 101 4.24 15.73 -5.42
C ARG A 101 5.23 15.77 -4.26
N LEU A 102 6.38 15.12 -4.36
CA LEU A 102 7.51 15.46 -3.48
C LEU A 102 8.86 15.23 -4.17
N ILE A 103 9.04 15.76 -5.38
CA ILE A 103 10.38 16.16 -5.86
C ILE A 103 10.44 17.69 -5.80
N ALA A 104 10.38 18.22 -4.59
CA ALA A 104 10.71 19.62 -4.29
C ALA A 104 11.19 19.77 -2.84
N HIS A 105 12.02 18.83 -2.37
CA HIS A 105 12.93 19.09 -1.27
C HIS A 105 14.29 18.53 -1.69
N THR A 106 15.14 19.46 -2.15
CA THR A 106 16.58 19.52 -1.90
C THR A 106 17.34 18.19 -1.68
N PRO A 107 18.40 17.91 -2.48
CA PRO A 107 19.25 16.75 -2.26
C PRO A 107 20.06 16.94 -0.98
N LEU A 108 19.59 16.39 0.13
CA LEU A 108 20.42 15.96 1.25
C LEU A 108 20.68 14.48 1.00
N SER A 109 21.69 14.08 0.24
CA SER A 109 23.09 14.20 0.66
C SER A 109 23.94 13.65 -0.47
N GLN A 110 24.66 14.53 -1.15
CA GLN A 110 25.84 14.12 -1.89
C GLN A 110 26.88 13.68 -0.85
N PRO A 111 27.52 12.49 -0.96
CA PRO A 111 28.85 12.36 -0.36
C PRO A 111 29.74 13.41 -1.05
N PRO A 112 30.64 14.09 -0.32
CA PRO A 112 31.44 15.17 -0.91
C PRO A 112 32.18 14.63 -2.13
N VAL A 113 31.86 15.22 -3.27
CA VAL A 113 32.65 15.12 -4.48
C VAL A 113 34.04 15.60 -4.12
N VAL A 114 35.02 14.71 -4.22
CA VAL A 114 36.43 15.02 -3.99
C VAL A 114 36.83 16.06 -5.05
N LEU A 115 37.06 17.30 -4.61
CA LEU A 115 37.61 18.37 -5.44
C LEU A 115 38.91 18.90 -4.80
N ASN A 116 39.95 18.07 -4.85
CA ASN A 116 41.34 18.40 -5.20
C ASN A 116 42.16 17.11 -5.16
#